data_AF-A0A2H0TD35-F1
#
_entry.id   AF-A0A2H0TD35-F1
#
_cell.length_a   1.000
_cell.length_b   1.000
_cell.length_c   1.000
_cell.angle_alpha   90.00
_cell.angle_beta   90.00
_cell.angle_gamma   90.00
#
_symmetry.space_group_name_H-M   'P 1'
#
loop_
_entity.id
_entity.type
_entity.pdbx_description
1 polymer ?
#
loop_
_entity_poly.entity_id
_entity_poly.type
_entity_poly.pdbx_seq_one_letter_code
_entity_poly.pdbx_strand_id
1 'polypeptide(L)'
;MNNFKKIAMVVSAFAPVFAYAQSGSLISDIIYKIVYIFNYLVIIIMALGSVVFLWGVISYITAAGDEVKLASAKNYITYGIITLFVMAAVWGLVAVLQNTFGIGAEFTPTPSY
;
A
#
# COMPACT_ATOMS: atom_id res chain seq x y z
N MET A 1 26.29 -3.14 -47.50
CA MET A 1 25.81 -2.59 -46.21
C MET A 1 24.31 -2.26 -46.17
N ASN A 2 23.62 -2.15 -47.32
CA ASN A 2 22.23 -1.68 -47.36
C ASN A 2 21.19 -2.72 -46.86
N ASN A 3 21.46 -4.00 -46.99
CA ASN A 3 20.51 -5.05 -46.61
C ASN A 3 20.46 -5.25 -45.09
N PHE A 4 21.58 -5.10 -44.38
CA PHE A 4 21.65 -5.18 -42.93
C PHE A 4 20.87 -4.05 -42.25
N LYS A 5 21.00 -2.81 -42.76
CA LYS A 5 20.23 -1.65 -42.26
C LYS A 5 18.72 -1.85 -42.43
N LYS A 6 18.28 -2.46 -43.54
CA LYS A 6 16.86 -2.79 -43.78
C LYS A 6 16.33 -3.83 -42.79
N ILE A 7 17.10 -4.88 -42.52
CA ILE A 7 16.72 -5.92 -41.54
C ILE A 7 16.64 -5.32 -40.13
N ALA A 8 17.63 -4.52 -39.72
CA ALA A 8 17.63 -3.85 -38.41
C ALA A 8 16.42 -2.92 -38.23
N MET A 9 16.04 -2.17 -39.28
CA MET A 9 14.89 -1.27 -39.27
C MET A 9 13.56 -2.04 -39.12
N VAL A 10 13.42 -3.18 -39.81
CA VAL A 10 12.24 -4.04 -39.69
C VAL A 10 12.13 -4.61 -38.29
N VAL A 11 13.22 -5.14 -37.72
CA VAL A 11 13.23 -5.69 -36.35
C VAL A 11 12.86 -4.63 -35.31
N SER A 12 13.38 -3.40 -35.44
CA SER A 12 13.04 -2.31 -34.52
C SER A 12 11.55 -1.91 -34.58
N ALA A 13 10.91 -2.05 -35.74
CA ALA A 13 9.47 -1.77 -35.87
C ALA A 13 8.59 -2.83 -35.19
N PHE A 14 9.09 -4.07 -35.04
CA PHE A 14 8.38 -5.16 -34.37
C PHE A 14 8.77 -5.36 -32.90
N ALA A 15 9.82 -4.70 -32.41
CA ALA A 15 10.22 -4.69 -30.99
C ALA A 15 9.05 -4.41 -30.01
N PRO A 16 8.14 -3.43 -30.23
CA PRO A 16 7.04 -3.19 -29.31
C PRO A 16 6.06 -4.38 -29.24
N VAL A 17 5.85 -5.12 -30.33
CA VAL A 17 4.93 -6.29 -30.34
C VAL A 17 5.43 -7.37 -29.38
N PHE A 18 6.74 -7.57 -29.27
CA PHE A 18 7.32 -8.51 -28.31
C PHE A 18 7.29 -7.99 -26.87
N ALA A 19 7.38 -6.66 -26.66
CA ALA A 19 7.20 -6.06 -25.34
C ALA A 19 5.77 -6.25 -24.80
N TYR A 20 4.75 -6.17 -25.68
CA TYR A 20 3.36 -6.44 -25.32
C TYR A 20 3.02 -7.95 -25.23
N ALA A 21 3.88 -8.83 -25.73
CA ALA A 21 3.70 -10.28 -25.64
C ALA A 21 4.14 -10.88 -24.29
N GLN A 22 4.76 -10.08 -23.40
CA GLN A 22 5.01 -10.45 -22.01
C GLN A 22 3.70 -10.45 -21.22
N SER A 23 2.81 -11.38 -21.56
CA SER A 23 1.62 -11.72 -20.81
C SER A 23 2.07 -12.54 -19.60
N GLY A 24 2.23 -11.89 -18.45
CA GLY A 24 2.03 -12.57 -17.18
C GLY A 24 0.66 -13.23 -17.22
N SER A 25 0.49 -14.38 -16.57
CA SER A 25 -0.83 -15.03 -16.46
C SER A 25 -1.87 -13.97 -16.11
N LEU A 26 -2.88 -13.74 -16.98
CA LEU A 26 -3.89 -12.69 -16.80
C LEU A 26 -4.49 -12.71 -15.39
N ILE A 27 -4.61 -13.91 -14.82
CA ILE A 27 -5.08 -14.16 -13.45
C ILE A 27 -4.11 -13.57 -12.42
N SER A 28 -2.81 -13.82 -12.57
CA SER A 28 -1.77 -13.25 -11.70
C SER A 28 -1.76 -11.72 -11.79
N ASP A 29 -1.86 -11.14 -12.99
CA ASP A 29 -1.87 -9.69 -13.16
C ASP A 29 -3.08 -9.02 -12.49
N ILE A 30 -4.27 -9.65 -12.57
CA ILE A 30 -5.47 -9.19 -11.87
C ILE A 30 -5.28 -9.26 -10.35
N ILE A 31 -4.75 -10.38 -9.84
CA ILE A 31 -4.49 -10.55 -8.40
C ILE A 31 -3.50 -9.50 -7.89
N TYR A 32 -2.40 -9.27 -8.61
CA TYR A 32 -1.41 -8.25 -8.23
C TYR A 32 -2.01 -6.84 -8.22
N LYS A 33 -2.83 -6.49 -9.22
CA LYS A 33 -3.53 -5.20 -9.24
C LYS A 33 -4.48 -5.04 -8.05
N ILE A 34 -5.23 -6.09 -7.70
CA ILE A 34 -6.12 -6.06 -6.53
C ILE A 34 -5.30 -5.85 -5.26
N VAL A 35 -4.27 -6.67 -5.02
CA VAL A 35 -3.40 -6.54 -3.85
C VAL A 35 -2.78 -5.15 -3.76
N TYR A 36 -2.33 -4.61 -4.89
CA TYR A 36 -1.80 -3.26 -4.98
C TYR A 36 -2.83 -2.21 -4.53
N ILE A 37 -4.05 -2.25 -5.06
CA ILE A 37 -5.13 -1.33 -4.67
C ILE A 37 -5.42 -1.41 -3.16
N PHE A 38 -5.50 -2.62 -2.60
CA PHE A 38 -5.71 -2.79 -1.16
C PHE A 38 -4.56 -2.22 -0.33
N ASN A 39 -3.32 -2.37 -0.77
CA ASN A 39 -2.16 -1.78 -0.09
C ASN A 39 -2.26 -0.25 -0.02
N TYR A 40 -2.64 0.40 -1.13
CA TYR A 40 -2.90 1.84 -1.13
C TYR A 40 -4.05 2.23 -0.21
N LEU A 41 -5.14 1.46 -0.20
CA LEU A 41 -6.27 1.73 0.69
C LEU A 41 -5.83 1.71 2.16
N VAL A 42 -5.01 0.75 2.57
CA VAL A 42 -4.47 0.70 3.94
C VAL A 42 -3.69 1.96 4.28
N ILE A 43 -2.80 2.42 3.39
CA ILE A 43 -2.01 3.64 3.58
C ILE A 43 -2.91 4.88 3.68
N ILE A 44 -3.94 4.96 2.83
CA ILE A 44 -4.90 6.08 2.84
C ILE A 44 -5.70 6.11 4.15
N ILE A 45 -6.22 4.97 4.60
CA ILE A 45 -6.99 4.91 5.85
C ILE A 45 -6.06 5.23 7.03
N MET A 46 -4.80 4.81 7.00
CA MET A 46 -3.81 5.14 8.05
C MET A 46 -3.57 6.64 8.14
N ALA A 47 -3.41 7.30 6.98
CA ALA A 47 -3.28 8.74 6.90
C ALA A 47 -4.54 9.44 7.44
N LEU A 48 -5.74 8.99 7.02
CA LEU A 48 -7.01 9.54 7.50
C LEU A 48 -7.20 9.36 9.01
N GLY A 49 -6.91 8.17 9.55
CA GLY A 49 -6.97 7.91 10.99
C GLY A 49 -6.06 8.82 11.79
N SER A 50 -4.83 9.05 11.28
CA SER A 50 -3.87 9.99 11.88
C SER A 50 -4.38 11.43 11.84
N VAL A 51 -4.98 11.86 10.72
CA VAL A 51 -5.57 13.21 10.59
C VAL A 51 -6.74 13.39 11.55
N VAL A 52 -7.66 12.43 11.64
CA VAL A 52 -8.80 12.48 12.57
C VAL A 52 -8.34 12.51 14.03
N PHE A 53 -7.32 11.71 14.37
CA PHE A 53 -6.71 11.71 15.69
C PHE A 53 -6.14 13.09 16.04
N LEU A 54 -5.31 13.67 15.15
CA LEU A 54 -4.73 15.00 15.35
C LEU A 54 -5.79 16.09 15.43
N TRP A 55 -6.83 16.00 14.59
CA TRP A 55 -7.97 16.93 14.65
C TRP A 55 -8.69 16.86 15.98
N GLY A 56 -8.88 15.66 16.52
CA GLY A 56 -9.46 15.46 17.85
C GLY A 56 -8.61 16.09 18.96
N VAL A 57 -7.28 15.92 18.91
CA VAL A 57 -6.36 16.52 19.89
C VAL A 57 -6.40 18.05 19.82
N ILE A 58 -6.31 18.63 18.62
CA ILE A 58 -6.41 20.08 18.42
C ILE A 58 -7.75 20.59 18.97
N SER A 59 -8.85 19.93 18.59
CA SER A 59 -10.20 20.29 19.05
C SER A 59 -10.30 20.24 20.57
N TYR A 60 -9.70 19.23 21.21
CA TYR A 60 -9.70 19.06 22.66
C TYR A 60 -8.99 20.22 23.37
N ILE A 61 -7.83 20.63 22.86
CA ILE A 61 -7.06 21.76 23.41
C ILE A 61 -7.82 23.07 23.22
N THR A 62 -8.41 23.29 22.05
CA THR A 62 -9.15 24.53 21.73
C THR A 62 -10.52 24.64 22.41
N ALA A 63 -11.04 23.55 22.98
CA ALA A 63 -12.36 23.54 23.60
C ALA A 63 -12.45 24.43 24.86
N ALA A 64 -11.32 24.79 25.48
CA ALA A 64 -11.22 25.80 26.56
C ALA A 64 -12.24 25.65 27.70
N GLY A 65 -12.68 24.42 28.01
CA GLY A 65 -13.65 24.13 29.08
C GLY A 65 -15.12 24.09 28.65
N ASP A 66 -15.44 24.30 27.38
CA ASP A 66 -16.78 24.06 26.81
C ASP A 66 -17.09 22.56 26.79
N GLU A 67 -18.01 22.11 27.64
CA GLU A 67 -18.36 20.69 27.81
C GLU A 67 -18.83 20.03 26.50
N VAL A 68 -19.54 20.77 25.65
CA VAL A 68 -20.07 20.25 24.38
C VAL A 68 -18.92 20.00 23.41
N LYS A 69 -18.01 20.95 23.28
CA LYS A 69 -16.83 20.80 22.41
C LYS A 69 -15.85 19.75 22.93
N LEU A 70 -15.70 19.65 24.25
CA LEU A 70 -14.90 18.61 24.89
C LEU A 70 -15.43 17.21 24.58
N ALA A 71 -16.75 17.02 24.64
CA ALA A 71 -17.37 15.73 24.32
C ALA A 71 -17.12 15.35 22.85
N SER A 72 -17.34 16.28 21.91
CA SER A 72 -17.07 16.04 20.49
C SER A 72 -15.59 15.77 20.21
N ALA A 73 -14.67 16.51 20.84
CA ALA A 73 -13.24 16.31 20.67
C ALA A 73 -12.77 14.93 21.16
N LYS A 74 -13.27 14.48 22.32
CA LYS A 74 -12.99 13.12 22.83
C LYS A 74 -13.45 12.03 21.87
N ASN A 75 -14.60 12.23 21.21
CA ASN A 75 -15.08 11.28 20.20
C ASN A 75 -14.11 11.18 19.02
N TYR A 76 -13.64 12.31 18.46
CA TYR A 76 -12.66 12.29 17.38
C TYR A 76 -11.35 11.60 17.77
N ILE A 77 -10.83 11.86 18.97
CA ILE A 77 -9.64 11.17 19.49
C ILE A 77 -9.90 9.66 19.56
N THR A 78 -11.05 9.26 20.10
CA THR A 78 -11.40 7.84 20.27
C THR A 78 -11.49 7.14 18.93
N TYR A 79 -12.18 7.71 17.95
CA TYR A 79 -12.27 7.13 16.60
C TYR A 79 -10.89 7.06 15.93
N GLY A 80 -10.07 8.11 16.07
CA GLY A 80 -8.69 8.09 15.58
C GLY A 80 -7.88 6.93 16.19
N ILE A 81 -7.90 6.78 17.51
CA ILE A 81 -7.19 5.70 18.21
C ILE A 81 -7.69 4.33 17.77
N ILE A 82 -9.01 4.12 17.64
CA ILE A 82 -9.57 2.84 17.21
C ILE A 82 -9.05 2.47 15.82
N THR A 83 -9.08 3.40 14.87
CA THR A 83 -8.56 3.18 13.52
C THR A 83 -7.08 2.79 13.53
N LEU A 84 -6.26 3.54 14.27
CA LEU A 84 -4.82 3.29 14.38
C LEU A 84 -4.53 1.94 15.07
N PHE A 85 -5.29 1.62 16.11
CA PHE A 85 -5.15 0.37 16.86
C PHE A 85 -5.48 -0.84 16.00
N VAL A 86 -6.57 -0.80 15.21
CA VAL A 86 -6.92 -1.90 14.30
C VAL A 86 -5.82 -2.16 13.29
N MET A 87 -5.21 -1.11 12.72
CA MET A 87 -4.11 -1.27 11.78
C MET A 87 -2.87 -1.88 12.43
N ALA A 88 -2.48 -1.37 13.61
CA ALA A 88 -1.36 -1.92 14.35
C ALA A 88 -1.60 -3.39 14.73
N ALA A 89 -2.82 -3.74 15.14
CA ALA A 89 -3.21 -5.11 15.48
C ALA A 89 -3.14 -6.06 14.27
N VAL A 90 -3.58 -5.61 13.08
CA VAL A 90 -3.48 -6.41 11.86
C VAL A 90 -2.01 -6.70 11.52
N TRP A 91 -1.14 -5.69 11.52
CA TRP A 91 0.29 -5.90 11.25
C TRP A 91 0.98 -6.75 12.33
N GLY A 92 0.62 -6.57 13.60
CA GLY A 92 1.10 -7.40 14.69
C GLY A 92 0.69 -8.86 14.51
N LEU A 93 -0.56 -9.12 14.13
CA LEU A 93 -1.04 -10.48 13.85
C LEU A 93 -0.32 -11.08 12.64
N VAL A 94 -0.17 -10.33 11.54
CA VAL A 94 0.57 -10.78 10.35
C VAL A 94 2.00 -11.15 10.72
N ALA A 95 2.69 -10.34 11.54
CA ALA A 95 4.04 -10.63 12.01
C ALA A 95 4.09 -11.90 12.87
N VAL A 96 3.13 -12.12 13.78
CA VAL A 96 3.05 -13.35 14.57
C VAL A 96 2.85 -14.57 13.67
N LEU A 97 1.95 -14.49 12.68
CA LEU A 97 1.71 -15.57 11.73
C LEU A 97 2.96 -15.86 10.89
N GLN A 98 3.63 -14.84 10.37
CA GLN A 98 4.87 -14.99 9.61
C GLN A 98 5.98 -15.67 10.43
N ASN A 99 6.15 -15.27 11.69
CA ASN A 99 7.15 -15.87 12.57
C ASN A 99 6.78 -17.30 13.00
N THR A 100 5.49 -17.58 13.19
CA THR A 100 5.01 -18.90 13.62
C THR A 100 5.11 -19.94 12.50
N PHE A 101 4.78 -19.54 11.28
CA PHE A 101 4.76 -20.44 10.12
C PHE A 101 5.98 -20.30 9.20
N GLY A 102 6.93 -19.41 9.51
CA GLY A 102 8.16 -19.20 8.75
C GLY A 102 7.98 -18.57 7.36
N ILE A 103 6.85 -17.87 7.12
CA ILE A 103 6.43 -17.42 5.77
C ILE A 103 7.03 -16.04 5.38
N GLY A 104 8.13 -15.61 6.03
CA GLY A 104 8.64 -14.24 5.93
C GLY A 104 10.11 -14.06 5.55
N ALA A 105 10.91 -15.15 5.48
CA ALA A 105 12.38 -15.03 5.52
C ALA A 105 13.16 -15.29 4.22
N GLU A 106 12.56 -15.73 3.09
CA GLU A 106 13.36 -16.28 1.97
C GLU A 106 13.14 -15.69 0.56
N PHE A 107 12.62 -14.47 0.40
CA PHE A 107 12.45 -13.87 -0.94
C PHE A 107 13.22 -12.57 -1.18
N THR A 108 14.42 -12.42 -0.60
CA THR A 108 15.45 -11.65 -1.30
C THR A 108 16.33 -12.64 -2.04
N PRO A 109 16.12 -12.92 -3.34
CA PRO A 109 17.19 -13.44 -4.16
C PRO A 109 18.26 -12.35 -4.17
N THR A 110 19.21 -12.43 -3.24
CA THR A 110 20.44 -11.65 -3.34
C THR A 110 21.08 -12.10 -4.65
N PRO A 111 21.29 -11.22 -5.64
CA PRO A 111 22.02 -11.59 -6.83
C PRO A 111 23.44 -11.94 -6.38
N SER A 112 23.81 -13.22 -6.48
CA SER A 112 25.20 -13.65 -6.44
C SER A 112 25.85 -13.11 -7.72
N TYR A 113 26.65 -12.06 -7.55
CA TYR A 113 27.64 -11.64 -8.55
C TYR A 113 28.63 -12.78 -8.83
#